data_AF-A0A016WCX0-F1
#
_entry.id   AF-A0A016WCX0-F1
#
_cell.length_a   1.000
_cell.length_b   1.000
_cell.length_c   1.000
_cell.angle_alpha   90.00
_cell.angle_beta   90.00
_cell.angle_gamma   90.00
#
_symmetry.space_group_name_H-M   'P 1'
#
loop_
_entity.id
_entity.type
_entity.pdbx_description
1 polymer ?
#
loop_
_entity_poly.entity_id
_entity_poly.type
_entity_poly.pdbx_seq_one_letter_code
_entity_poly.pdbx_strand_id
1 'polypeptide(L)'
;MVAAAQLRLLLWKNWLQKIRTPWHTLSEFIIPLLLTGISLGAMIAVKDKYEQDHDASNYRAWPVMGSAYDFITPTNELMPESAILDLTSILSNTTTDCVFLNVSQVGDGGIHLDVKLIYTPITESTRKIMEHVQKRYSITIPNPLGTFYEQRNDFIQDNIPNFFQSSMSIQGFNTEEDMVAYAKKSFSNKCGNPLL
;
A
#
# COMPACT_ATOMS: atom_id res chain seq x y z
N MET A 1 25.11 -25.12 53.59
CA MET A 1 24.46 -24.02 54.34
C MET A 1 25.27 -22.71 54.36
N VAL A 2 26.62 -22.76 54.41
CA VAL A 2 27.47 -21.54 54.49
C VAL A 2 27.38 -20.63 53.25
N ALA A 3 27.32 -21.18 52.04
CA ALA A 3 27.26 -20.41 50.80
C ALA A 3 25.97 -19.56 50.66
N ALA A 4 24.84 -20.06 51.16
CA ALA A 4 23.57 -19.32 51.13
C ALA A 4 23.58 -18.11 52.09
N ALA A 5 24.24 -18.24 53.24
CA ALA A 5 24.43 -17.14 54.18
C ALA A 5 25.36 -16.05 53.60
N GLN A 6 26.41 -16.46 52.88
CA GLN A 6 27.31 -15.53 52.17
C GLN A 6 26.60 -14.81 51.02
N LEU A 7 25.80 -15.52 50.21
CA LEU A 7 25.00 -14.92 49.14
C LEU A 7 24.02 -13.87 49.71
N ARG A 8 23.33 -14.20 50.81
CA ARG A 8 22.41 -13.28 51.48
C ARG A 8 23.11 -12.01 51.96
N LEU A 9 24.30 -12.14 52.54
CA LEU A 9 25.11 -11.00 52.97
C LEU A 9 25.57 -10.14 51.79
N LEU A 10 25.97 -10.76 50.68
CA LEU A 10 26.37 -10.06 49.45
C LEU A 10 25.20 -9.30 48.81
N LEU A 11 24.02 -9.93 48.73
CA LEU A 11 22.80 -9.28 48.25
C LEU A 11 22.39 -8.12 49.15
N TRP A 12 22.45 -8.30 50.47
CA TRP A 12 22.14 -7.25 51.44
C TRP A 12 23.10 -6.07 51.34
N LYS A 13 24.39 -6.33 51.18
CA LYS A 13 25.41 -5.30 50.97
C LYS A 13 25.16 -4.53 49.68
N ASN A 14 24.90 -5.21 48.57
CA ASN A 14 24.60 -4.57 47.29
C ASN A 14 23.30 -3.76 47.33
N TRP A 15 22.28 -4.25 48.04
CA TRP A 15 21.01 -3.55 48.21
C TRP A 15 21.16 -2.27 49.04
N LEU A 16 21.88 -2.33 50.17
CA LEU A 16 22.20 -1.15 50.97
C LEU A 16 23.05 -0.13 50.20
N GLN A 17 23.97 -0.60 49.35
CA GLN A 17 24.80 0.26 48.52
C GLN A 17 23.97 0.98 47.45
N LYS A 18 22.98 0.32 46.84
CA LYS A 18 22.01 0.96 45.93
C LYS A 18 21.17 2.03 46.65
N ILE A 19 20.71 1.78 47.88
CA ILE A 19 19.96 2.79 48.68
C ILE A 19 20.81 4.03 48.99
N ARG A 20 22.12 3.87 49.19
CA ARG A 20 23.04 4.98 49.51
C ARG A 20 23.40 5.84 48.30
N THR A 21 23.20 5.35 47.07
CA THR A 21 23.31 6.13 45.83
C THR A 21 21.94 6.33 45.20
N PRO A 22 21.02 7.04 45.88
CA PRO A 22 19.61 7.11 45.49
C PRO A 22 19.42 7.74 44.11
N TRP A 23 20.27 8.70 43.74
CA TRP A 23 20.17 9.39 42.46
C TRP A 23 20.40 8.46 41.26
N HIS A 24 21.40 7.58 41.34
CA HIS A 24 21.72 6.63 40.27
C HIS A 24 20.61 5.58 40.12
N THR A 25 20.10 5.05 41.23
CA THR A 25 18.99 4.08 41.21
C THR A 25 17.70 4.70 40.71
N LEU A 26 17.46 5.98 41.02
CA LEU A 26 16.31 6.73 40.53
C LEU A 26 16.40 6.97 39.01
N SER A 27 17.56 7.36 38.48
CA SER A 27 17.74 7.52 37.03
C SER A 27 17.62 6.20 36.26
N GLU A 28 18.14 5.11 36.82
CA GLU A 28 18.08 3.76 36.23
C GLU A 28 16.63 3.26 36.09
N PHE A 29 15.74 3.70 36.98
CA PHE A 29 14.31 3.37 36.93
C PHE A 29 13.49 4.36 36.09
N ILE A 30 13.73 5.67 36.24
CA ILE A 30 12.94 6.70 35.58
C ILE A 30 13.20 6.73 34.07
N ILE A 31 14.44 6.58 33.62
CA ILE A 31 14.75 6.69 32.18
C ILE A 31 14.01 5.63 31.35
N PRO A 32 14.05 4.33 31.70
CA PRO A 32 13.29 3.31 30.96
C PRO A 32 11.77 3.51 31.07
N LEU A 33 11.27 3.93 32.24
CA LEU A 33 9.86 4.20 32.46
C LEU A 33 9.37 5.34 31.54
N LEU A 34 10.18 6.40 31.42
CA LEU A 34 9.88 7.57 30.63
C LEU A 34 9.97 7.25 29.13
N LEU A 35 10.97 6.47 28.69
CA LEU A 35 11.08 6.00 27.31
C LEU A 35 9.86 5.17 26.90
N THR A 36 9.47 4.21 27.74
CA THR A 36 8.32 3.33 27.48
C THR A 36 7.01 4.10 27.54
N GLY A 37 6.89 5.04 28.48
CA GLY A 37 5.72 5.91 28.63
C GLY A 37 5.55 6.85 27.44
N ILE A 38 6.63 7.41 26.89
CA ILE A 38 6.59 8.23 25.68
C ILE A 38 6.18 7.39 24.48
N SER A 39 6.74 6.20 24.29
CA SER A 39 6.39 5.37 23.12
C SER A 39 4.93 4.91 23.16
N LEU A 40 4.44 4.46 24.33
CA LEU A 40 3.04 4.05 24.49
C LEU A 40 2.09 5.27 24.43
N GLY A 41 2.48 6.37 25.05
CA GLY A 41 1.73 7.63 25.01
C GLY A 41 1.63 8.18 23.58
N ALA A 42 2.71 8.12 22.80
CA ALA A 42 2.69 8.47 21.39
C ALA A 42 1.74 7.57 20.59
N MET A 43 1.81 6.25 20.81
CA MET A 43 0.92 5.28 20.15
C MET A 43 -0.56 5.57 20.44
N ILE A 44 -0.90 5.87 21.69
CA ILE A 44 -2.27 6.24 22.09
C ILE A 44 -2.66 7.60 21.52
N ALA A 45 -1.78 8.60 21.57
CA ALA A 45 -2.07 9.95 21.08
C ALA A 45 -2.33 9.99 19.57
N VAL A 46 -1.70 9.11 18.81
CA VAL A 46 -1.94 9.00 17.36
C VAL A 46 -3.01 7.99 16.98
N LYS A 47 -3.58 7.27 17.96
CA LYS A 47 -4.56 6.20 17.73
C LYS A 47 -5.70 6.66 16.83
N ASP A 48 -6.36 7.76 17.16
CA ASP A 48 -7.54 8.24 16.41
C ASP A 48 -7.23 8.64 14.95
N LYS A 49 -5.94 8.83 14.63
CA LYS A 49 -5.48 9.14 13.27
C LYS A 49 -5.20 7.88 12.46
N TYR A 50 -4.75 6.79 13.08
CA TYR A 50 -4.28 5.59 12.37
C TYR A 50 -5.21 4.37 12.54
N GLU A 51 -5.89 4.26 13.67
CA GLU A 51 -6.89 3.22 13.96
C GLU A 51 -8.30 3.82 13.76
N GLN A 52 -8.63 4.12 12.50
CA GLN A 52 -10.00 4.49 12.13
C GLN A 52 -10.75 3.25 11.67
N ASP A 53 -11.83 2.93 12.39
CA ASP A 53 -12.80 1.96 11.92
C ASP A 53 -13.67 2.64 10.85
N HIS A 54 -13.49 2.18 9.61
CA HIS A 54 -14.26 2.66 8.48
C HIS A 54 -15.46 1.74 8.29
N ASP A 55 -16.66 2.26 8.57
CA ASP A 55 -17.90 1.55 8.27
C ASP A 55 -18.09 1.50 6.75
N ALA A 56 -18.07 0.29 6.19
CA ALA A 56 -18.26 0.03 4.78
C ALA A 56 -19.57 0.63 4.23
N SER A 57 -20.60 0.79 5.07
CA SER A 57 -21.90 1.36 4.67
C SER A 57 -21.84 2.87 4.37
N ASN A 58 -20.82 3.58 4.88
CA ASN A 58 -20.62 5.00 4.59
C ASN A 58 -20.01 5.24 3.20
N TYR A 59 -19.46 4.21 2.57
CA TYR A 59 -18.85 4.31 1.25
C TYR A 59 -19.88 3.97 0.18
N ARG A 60 -19.93 4.79 -0.86
CA ARG A 60 -20.74 4.44 -2.03
C ARG A 60 -20.17 3.20 -2.69
N ALA A 61 -21.06 2.33 -3.17
CA ALA A 61 -20.66 1.19 -3.96
C ALA A 61 -19.91 1.67 -5.19
N TRP A 62 -18.67 1.21 -5.35
CA TRP A 62 -17.88 1.51 -6.51
C TRP A 62 -18.25 0.55 -7.65
N PRO A 63 -18.69 1.04 -8.82
CA PRO A 63 -18.99 0.16 -9.95
C PRO A 63 -17.73 -0.59 -10.41
N VAL A 64 -17.73 -1.90 -10.22
CA VAL A 64 -16.69 -2.81 -10.74
C VAL A 64 -17.21 -3.48 -12.01
N MET A 65 -16.57 -3.20 -13.13
CA MET A 65 -16.88 -3.78 -14.44
C MET A 65 -16.14 -5.10 -14.68
N GLY A 66 -15.08 -5.38 -13.92
CA GLY A 66 -14.24 -6.55 -14.09
C GLY A 66 -13.38 -6.46 -15.35
N SER A 67 -12.87 -5.27 -15.64
CA SER A 67 -12.07 -4.96 -16.84
C SER A 67 -11.13 -3.78 -16.57
N ALA A 68 -10.28 -3.41 -17.54
CA ALA A 68 -9.34 -2.29 -17.36
C ALA A 68 -10.01 -0.94 -17.06
N TYR A 69 -11.32 -0.78 -17.31
CA TYR A 69 -12.09 0.39 -16.88
C TYR A 69 -11.99 0.61 -15.36
N ASP A 70 -11.89 -0.45 -14.56
CA ASP A 70 -11.82 -0.38 -13.10
C ASP A 70 -10.60 0.41 -12.61
N PHE A 71 -9.53 0.53 -13.41
CA PHE A 71 -8.37 1.33 -13.04
C PHE A 71 -8.62 2.83 -13.10
N ILE A 72 -9.52 3.25 -13.98
CA ILE A 72 -9.76 4.66 -14.31
C ILE A 72 -11.14 5.15 -13.85
N THR A 73 -12.04 4.24 -13.47
CA THR A 73 -13.35 4.59 -12.92
C THR A 73 -13.18 5.20 -11.54
N PRO A 74 -13.61 6.44 -11.29
CA PRO A 74 -13.52 7.05 -9.98
C PRO A 74 -14.50 6.40 -8.98
N THR A 75 -14.18 6.46 -7.70
CA THR A 75 -15.15 6.10 -6.64
C THR A 75 -16.21 7.19 -6.45
N ASN A 76 -15.90 8.43 -6.86
CA ASN A 76 -16.83 9.55 -6.89
C ASN A 76 -16.71 10.29 -8.23
N GLU A 77 -17.80 10.36 -9.00
CA GLU A 77 -17.86 11.07 -10.29
C GLU A 77 -17.46 12.56 -10.20
N LEU A 78 -17.51 13.15 -9.00
CA LEU A 78 -17.08 14.52 -8.76
C LEU A 78 -15.57 14.64 -8.42
N MET A 79 -14.86 13.54 -8.18
CA MET A 79 -13.46 13.53 -7.78
C MET A 79 -12.65 12.55 -8.66
N PRO A 80 -12.06 12.99 -9.78
CA PRO A 80 -11.33 12.11 -10.70
C PRO A 80 -10.07 11.47 -10.10
N GLU A 81 -9.44 12.15 -9.15
CA GLU A 81 -8.32 11.65 -8.35
C GLU A 81 -8.67 10.44 -7.47
N SER A 82 -9.95 10.08 -7.36
CA SER A 82 -10.42 8.97 -6.53
C SER A 82 -10.40 7.61 -7.22
N ALA A 83 -9.95 7.53 -8.48
CA ALA A 83 -9.70 6.28 -9.19
C ALA A 83 -8.39 5.62 -8.73
N ILE A 84 -8.17 4.34 -9.05
CA ILE A 84 -6.89 3.66 -8.78
C ILE A 84 -5.73 4.39 -9.47
N LEU A 85 -5.97 4.82 -10.71
CA LEU A 85 -5.04 5.63 -11.49
C LEU A 85 -5.62 7.01 -11.69
N ASP A 86 -4.98 7.99 -11.06
CA ASP A 86 -5.22 9.39 -11.34
C ASP A 86 -4.51 9.80 -12.64
N LEU A 87 -5.24 9.72 -13.75
CA LEU A 87 -4.72 10.08 -15.07
C LEU A 87 -4.34 11.57 -15.17
N THR A 88 -4.91 12.44 -14.31
CA THR A 88 -4.66 13.89 -14.36
C THR A 88 -3.33 14.26 -13.70
N SER A 89 -2.95 13.63 -12.59
CA SER A 89 -1.62 13.81 -12.00
C SER A 89 -0.52 13.20 -12.88
N ILE A 90 -0.78 12.05 -13.52
CA ILE A 90 0.16 11.40 -14.43
C ILE A 90 0.50 12.29 -15.63
N LEU A 91 -0.47 13.02 -16.19
CA LEU A 91 -0.26 13.92 -17.34
C LEU A 91 0.32 15.27 -16.95
N SER A 92 -0.11 15.83 -15.81
CA SER A 92 0.35 17.15 -15.37
C SER A 92 1.82 17.18 -14.90
N ASN A 93 2.49 16.01 -14.88
CA ASN A 93 3.91 15.88 -14.53
C ASN A 93 4.24 16.46 -13.15
N THR A 94 3.23 16.52 -12.27
CA THR A 94 3.33 17.08 -10.93
C THR A 94 3.92 16.02 -9.99
N THR A 95 5.24 15.85 -10.10
CA THR A 95 6.14 15.38 -9.02
C THR A 95 5.75 14.08 -8.28
N THR A 96 5.32 13.04 -8.97
CA THR A 96 5.45 11.67 -8.42
C THR A 96 6.63 10.99 -9.09
N ASP A 97 7.84 11.23 -8.56
CA ASP A 97 9.09 10.60 -9.02
C ASP A 97 9.04 9.06 -8.98
N CYS A 98 8.01 8.48 -8.35
CA CYS A 98 7.86 7.06 -8.11
C CYS A 98 6.38 6.66 -8.03
N VAL A 99 5.73 6.46 -9.18
CA VAL A 99 4.43 5.77 -9.24
C VAL A 99 4.68 4.29 -8.97
N PHE A 100 3.91 3.69 -8.05
CA PHE A 100 4.05 2.28 -7.69
C PHE A 100 3.82 1.37 -8.90
N LEU A 101 2.79 1.66 -9.70
CA LEU A 101 2.45 0.92 -10.91
C LEU A 101 3.33 1.32 -12.09
N ASN A 102 3.58 0.37 -12.98
CA ASN A 102 4.32 0.61 -14.22
C ASN A 102 3.44 1.35 -15.23
N VAL A 103 3.49 2.68 -15.17
CA VAL A 103 2.76 3.58 -16.05
C VAL A 103 3.76 4.34 -16.93
N SER A 104 3.47 4.44 -18.21
CA SER A 104 4.25 5.21 -19.17
C SER A 104 3.36 6.11 -20.02
N GLN A 105 3.89 7.28 -20.40
CA GLN A 105 3.23 8.15 -21.37
C GLN A 105 3.63 7.73 -22.79
N VAL A 106 2.64 7.62 -23.67
CA VAL A 106 2.81 7.34 -25.10
C VAL A 106 2.77 8.68 -25.85
N GLY A 107 3.65 8.85 -26.85
CA GLY A 107 3.92 10.13 -27.52
C GLY A 107 2.74 10.89 -28.14
N ASP A 108 1.55 10.28 -28.19
CA ASP A 108 0.30 10.87 -28.67
C ASP A 108 -0.63 11.35 -27.53
N GLY A 109 -0.10 11.61 -26.33
CA GLY A 109 -0.91 11.95 -25.16
C GLY A 109 -1.74 10.77 -24.63
N GLY A 110 -1.29 9.55 -24.92
CA GLY A 110 -1.88 8.32 -24.39
C GLY A 110 -1.18 7.87 -23.11
N ILE A 111 -1.88 7.12 -22.28
CA ILE A 111 -1.31 6.53 -21.05
C ILE A 111 -1.30 5.02 -21.22
N HIS A 112 -0.17 4.38 -20.94
CA HIS A 112 0.00 2.94 -20.97
C HIS A 112 0.27 2.40 -19.56
N LEU A 113 -0.48 1.38 -19.17
CA LEU A 113 -0.34 0.66 -17.90
C LEU A 113 0.05 -0.80 -18.18
N ASP A 114 1.20 -1.21 -17.66
CA ASP A 114 1.60 -2.61 -17.60
C ASP A 114 1.14 -3.23 -16.28
N VAL A 115 0.30 -4.26 -16.38
CA VAL A 115 -0.18 -5.03 -15.23
C VAL A 115 0.31 -6.47 -15.32
N LYS A 116 0.68 -7.05 -14.20
CA LYS A 116 1.03 -8.46 -14.07
C LYS A 116 0.18 -9.09 -12.98
N LEU A 117 -0.65 -10.04 -13.38
CA LEU A 117 -1.45 -10.85 -12.47
C LEU A 117 -0.75 -12.18 -12.20
N ILE A 118 -0.43 -12.42 -10.94
CA ILE A 118 0.13 -13.70 -10.48
C ILE A 118 -0.97 -14.60 -9.92
N TYR A 119 -0.87 -15.91 -10.14
CA TYR A 119 -1.87 -16.85 -9.63
C TYR A 119 -1.28 -18.22 -9.31
N THR A 120 -1.98 -18.96 -8.45
CA THR A 120 -1.63 -20.32 -8.02
C THR A 120 -2.91 -21.07 -7.60
N PRO A 121 -2.99 -22.40 -7.70
CA PRO A 121 -2.07 -23.27 -8.43
C PRO A 121 -2.33 -23.23 -9.95
N ILE A 122 -1.33 -23.64 -10.73
CA ILE A 122 -1.50 -23.87 -12.18
C ILE A 122 -2.34 -25.14 -12.39
N THR A 123 -3.57 -24.94 -12.84
CA THR A 123 -4.48 -26.00 -13.29
C THR A 123 -5.10 -25.57 -14.61
N GLU A 124 -5.69 -26.51 -15.35
CA GLU A 124 -6.35 -26.18 -16.62
C GLU A 124 -7.51 -25.19 -16.44
N SER A 125 -8.27 -25.32 -15.35
CA SER A 125 -9.37 -24.41 -15.02
C SER A 125 -8.87 -23.03 -14.63
N THR A 126 -7.87 -22.94 -13.75
CA THR A 126 -7.32 -21.64 -13.33
C THR A 126 -6.67 -20.93 -14.50
N ARG A 127 -5.93 -21.63 -15.37
CA ARG A 127 -5.34 -21.08 -16.59
C ARG A 127 -6.40 -20.43 -17.50
N LYS A 128 -7.50 -21.14 -17.79
CA LYS A 128 -8.59 -20.60 -18.63
C LYS A 128 -9.23 -19.35 -18.04
N ILE A 129 -9.44 -19.34 -16.72
CA ILE A 129 -9.98 -18.17 -16.02
C ILE A 129 -9.00 -16.99 -16.15
N MET A 130 -7.71 -17.23 -15.92
CA MET A 130 -6.69 -16.17 -15.96
C MET A 130 -6.47 -15.65 -17.37
N GLU A 131 -6.53 -16.49 -18.40
CA GLU A 131 -6.51 -16.05 -19.80
C GLU A 131 -7.72 -15.16 -20.15
N HIS A 132 -8.89 -15.44 -19.55
CA HIS A 132 -10.08 -14.61 -19.73
C HIS A 132 -9.95 -13.26 -19.00
N VAL A 133 -9.42 -13.27 -17.78
CA VAL A 133 -9.11 -12.05 -17.03
C VAL A 133 -8.07 -11.22 -17.79
N GLN A 134 -7.00 -11.84 -18.28
CA GLN A 134 -5.98 -11.18 -19.08
C GLN A 134 -6.57 -10.39 -20.24
N LYS A 135 -7.52 -11.00 -20.98
CA LYS A 135 -8.19 -10.34 -22.11
C LYS A 135 -9.03 -9.14 -21.68
N ARG A 136 -9.74 -9.23 -20.55
CA ARG A 136 -10.59 -8.14 -20.03
C ARG A 136 -9.78 -6.94 -19.56
N TYR A 137 -8.56 -7.18 -19.08
CA TYR A 137 -7.65 -6.14 -18.62
C TYR A 137 -6.61 -5.72 -19.69
N SER A 138 -6.60 -6.35 -20.87
CA SER A 138 -5.72 -5.98 -21.98
C SER A 138 -6.50 -5.27 -23.09
N ILE A 139 -6.97 -4.05 -22.80
CA ILE A 139 -7.82 -3.27 -23.70
C ILE A 139 -7.29 -1.84 -23.88
N THR A 140 -7.73 -1.19 -24.95
CA THR A 140 -7.53 0.24 -25.19
C THR A 140 -8.86 0.96 -25.07
N ILE A 141 -8.91 1.96 -24.19
CA ILE A 141 -10.08 2.78 -23.90
C ILE A 141 -9.86 4.15 -24.56
N PRO A 142 -10.62 4.49 -25.62
CA PRO A 142 -10.57 5.82 -26.21
C PRO A 142 -11.26 6.82 -25.28
N ASN A 143 -10.73 8.04 -25.19
CA ASN A 143 -11.28 9.12 -24.37
C ASN A 143 -11.71 8.66 -22.95
N PRO A 144 -10.75 8.15 -22.14
CA PRO A 144 -11.02 7.53 -20.85
C PRO A 144 -11.74 8.48 -19.87
N LEU A 145 -11.50 9.80 -19.94
CA LEU A 145 -12.17 10.78 -19.10
C LEU A 145 -13.53 11.22 -19.67
N GLY A 146 -13.68 11.31 -20.99
CA GLY A 146 -14.97 11.66 -21.60
C GLY A 146 -16.10 10.71 -21.21
N THR A 147 -15.79 9.42 -21.00
CA THR A 147 -16.80 8.41 -20.61
C THR A 147 -17.43 8.70 -19.23
N PHE A 148 -16.76 9.45 -18.35
CA PHE A 148 -17.20 9.71 -16.98
C PHE A 148 -17.51 11.19 -16.69
N TYR A 149 -17.02 12.13 -17.51
CA TYR A 149 -16.97 13.56 -17.16
C TYR A 149 -17.57 14.51 -18.21
N GLU A 150 -18.47 14.05 -19.09
CA GLU A 150 -19.16 14.86 -20.13
C GLU A 150 -19.76 16.20 -19.62
N GLN A 151 -19.97 16.38 -18.30
CA GLN A 151 -20.55 17.60 -17.72
C GLN A 151 -19.54 18.63 -17.17
N ARG A 152 -18.23 18.35 -17.12
CA ARG A 152 -17.24 19.30 -16.58
C ARG A 152 -16.54 20.08 -17.70
N ASN A 153 -17.27 20.97 -18.35
CA ASN A 153 -16.78 21.78 -19.49
C ASN A 153 -15.69 22.80 -19.14
N ASP A 154 -15.47 23.16 -17.87
CA ASP A 154 -14.69 24.36 -17.53
C ASP A 154 -13.27 24.12 -16.98
N PHE A 155 -12.84 22.86 -16.73
CA PHE A 155 -11.57 22.62 -16.02
C PHE A 155 -10.54 21.71 -16.71
N ILE A 156 -10.90 20.97 -17.75
CA ILE A 156 -10.01 19.93 -18.32
C ILE A 156 -10.07 19.95 -19.85
N GLN A 157 -9.77 21.07 -20.51
CA GLN A 157 -9.70 21.08 -21.98
C GLN A 157 -8.30 20.79 -22.52
N ASP A 158 -7.24 21.07 -21.76
CA ASP A 158 -5.87 21.01 -22.29
C ASP A 158 -5.06 19.75 -21.95
N ASN A 159 -5.51 18.89 -21.02
CA ASN A 159 -4.76 17.72 -20.55
C ASN A 159 -5.62 16.44 -20.39
N ILE A 160 -6.48 16.14 -21.36
CA ILE A 160 -7.20 14.85 -21.39
C ILE A 160 -6.33 13.82 -22.12
N PRO A 161 -6.09 12.62 -21.55
CA PRO A 161 -5.42 11.58 -22.29
C PRO A 161 -6.30 11.13 -23.46
N ASN A 162 -5.73 11.04 -24.65
CA ASN A 162 -6.47 10.64 -25.85
C ASN A 162 -6.96 9.19 -25.74
N PHE A 163 -6.16 8.33 -25.11
CA PHE A 163 -6.51 6.95 -24.83
C PHE A 163 -5.79 6.44 -23.58
N PHE A 164 -6.39 5.45 -22.95
CA PHE A 164 -5.77 4.63 -21.92
C PHE A 164 -5.60 3.22 -22.43
N GLN A 165 -4.37 2.72 -22.43
CA GLN A 165 -4.05 1.35 -22.82
C GLN A 165 -3.60 0.57 -21.58
N SER A 166 -4.25 -0.54 -21.31
CA SER A 166 -3.76 -1.49 -20.32
C SER A 166 -3.28 -2.76 -21.01
N SER A 167 -2.13 -3.26 -20.60
CA SER A 167 -1.56 -4.53 -21.06
C SER A 167 -1.35 -5.43 -19.85
N MET A 168 -2.18 -6.47 -19.73
CA MET A 168 -2.06 -7.44 -18.65
C MET A 168 -1.25 -8.66 -19.10
N SER A 169 -0.25 -9.01 -18.31
CA SER A 169 0.48 -10.28 -18.37
C SER A 169 0.03 -11.18 -17.22
N ILE A 170 0.04 -12.49 -17.43
CA ILE A 170 -0.27 -13.48 -16.39
C ILE A 170 0.94 -14.35 -16.10
N GLN A 171 1.16 -14.69 -14.83
CA GLN A 171 2.22 -15.60 -14.41
C GLN A 171 1.69 -16.58 -13.36
N GLY A 172 1.64 -17.86 -13.74
CA GLY A 172 1.21 -18.93 -12.85
C GLY A 172 2.36 -19.49 -12.01
N PHE A 173 2.02 -20.01 -10.84
CA PHE A 173 2.91 -20.74 -9.95
C PHE A 173 2.30 -22.09 -9.55
N ASN A 174 3.15 -23.10 -9.34
CA ASN A 174 2.70 -24.43 -8.92
C ASN A 174 2.27 -24.46 -7.46
N THR A 175 2.96 -23.68 -6.60
CA THR A 175 2.70 -23.59 -5.17
C THR A 175 2.41 -22.15 -4.76
N GLU A 176 1.74 -21.97 -3.62
CA GLU A 176 1.52 -20.66 -3.03
C GLU A 176 2.82 -20.05 -2.49
N GLU A 177 3.69 -20.89 -1.92
CA GLU A 177 4.97 -20.44 -1.38
C GLU A 177 5.85 -19.79 -2.45
N ASP A 178 5.95 -20.40 -3.63
CA ASP A 178 6.71 -19.84 -4.76
C ASP A 178 6.13 -18.49 -5.23
N MET A 179 4.80 -18.40 -5.29
CA MET A 179 4.10 -17.17 -5.68
C MET A 179 4.36 -16.04 -4.67
N VAL A 180 4.26 -16.34 -3.38
CA VAL A 180 4.49 -15.38 -2.29
C VAL A 180 5.95 -14.94 -2.24
N ALA A 181 6.90 -15.87 -2.45
CA ALA A 181 8.32 -15.55 -2.52
C ALA A 181 8.62 -14.61 -3.71
N TYR A 182 8.01 -14.86 -4.87
CA TYR A 182 8.11 -13.98 -6.02
C TYR A 182 7.50 -12.60 -5.76
N ALA A 183 6.30 -12.54 -5.17
CA ALA A 183 5.62 -11.30 -4.84
C ALA A 183 6.46 -10.43 -3.88
N LYS A 184 7.00 -11.03 -2.80
CA LYS A 184 7.90 -10.35 -1.85
C LYS A 184 9.12 -9.74 -2.54
N LYS A 185 9.70 -10.45 -3.52
CA LYS A 185 10.83 -9.95 -4.31
C LYS A 185 10.41 -8.84 -5.28
N SER A 186 9.19 -8.88 -5.83
CA SER A 186 8.69 -7.82 -6.72
C SER A 186 8.42 -6.54 -5.93
N PHE A 187 7.77 -6.64 -4.77
CA PHE A 187 7.43 -5.50 -3.91
C PHE A 187 8.63 -4.82 -3.25
N SER A 188 9.84 -5.40 -3.33
CA SER A 188 11.05 -4.66 -2.92
C SER A 188 11.36 -3.49 -3.85
N ASN A 189 10.84 -3.49 -5.08
CA ASN A 189 10.92 -2.35 -5.99
C ASN A 189 9.76 -1.39 -5.69
N LYS A 190 10.10 -0.17 -5.28
CA LYS A 190 9.12 0.84 -4.85
C LYS A 190 8.39 1.54 -6.00
N CYS A 191 8.95 1.51 -7.22
CA CYS A 191 8.44 2.25 -8.38
C CYS A 191 8.35 1.32 -9.59
N GLY A 192 7.36 1.54 -10.46
CA GLY A 192 7.24 0.84 -11.75
C GLY A 192 7.04 -0.67 -11.60
N ASN A 193 6.41 -1.10 -10.51
CA ASN A 193 6.07 -2.49 -10.30
C ASN A 193 4.82 -2.83 -11.14
N PRO A 194 4.91 -3.77 -12.09
CA PRO A 194 3.73 -4.18 -12.84
C PRO A 194 2.79 -5.04 -11.99
N LEU A 195 3.26 -5.54 -10.85
CA LEU A 195 2.52 -6.48 -10.02
C LEU A 195 1.50 -5.74 -9.15
N LEU A 196 0.22 -5.99 -9.42
CA LEU A 196 -0.93 -5.52 -8.66
C LEU A 196 -1.32 -6.57 -7.61
#